data_AF-A0A959CN03-F1
#
_entry.id   AF-A0A959CN03-F1
#
_cell.length_a   1.000
_cell.length_b   1.000
_cell.length_c   1.000
_cell.angle_alpha   90.00
_cell.angle_beta   90.00
_cell.angle_gamma   90.00
#
_symmetry.space_group_name_H-M   'P 1'
#
loop_
_entity.id
_entity.type
_entity.pdbx_description
1 polymer ?
#
loop_
_entity_poly.entity_id
_entity_poly.type
_entity_poly.pdbx_seq_one_letter_code
_entity_poly.pdbx_strand_id
1 'polypeptide(L)'
;MSEQNPGPNPQAQGPYRSPQEENTVGAFIRNNLAWLIPLGLILLFFIIPGTRHWLSNKVRCSLVNAKEGPALADACRQYLDKASFAKSSCFGACTEAVDYENARQSRSYELLRAYVDKYEDTAPRDHFREIFNLLDSVTCIVISRQPDRKASNCQIYKDEFGQSGRCYDDCHTFLDNYDCEAARKAADREGAYIRYIDKYGPAGKCYEEFQQALDKGMPATMEQPAGRVSSSGSQSGGQAGGQSGGTTAPKKKAAPSSSRSCQTFTAGGRKFKAIQLGPLWWTAENMNPGGFINWQQARAACPAGWRLPCTREVEHLIREFYSNPDKAYVYLTSQDPRNCEFNLEFTGFQWTPGMATADEGQVAGFWCMDDLGPTSTVAGSFLFRKASRAIEILPNTEKGMGLNCRCVKESKDYKKSSLRFTPCVGMP
;
A
#
# COMPACT_ATOMS: atom_id res chain seq x y z
N MET A 1 7.94 -31.92 72.79
CA MET A 1 6.77 -31.56 73.62
C MET A 1 5.55 -31.70 72.74
N SER A 2 4.71 -32.67 73.07
CA SER A 2 3.54 -33.11 72.32
C SER A 2 2.28 -32.50 72.94
N GLU A 3 1.37 -31.96 72.13
CA GLU A 3 -0.03 -31.67 72.49
C GLU A 3 -0.85 -31.97 71.23
N GLN A 4 -1.50 -33.14 71.12
CA GLN A 4 -2.79 -33.57 71.68
C GLN A 4 -4.02 -32.81 71.16
N ASN A 5 -4.82 -33.56 70.41
CA ASN A 5 -6.22 -33.36 70.03
C ASN A 5 -7.12 -32.85 71.18
N PRO A 6 -8.28 -32.30 70.82
CA PRO A 6 -9.50 -32.87 71.38
C PRO A 6 -10.56 -33.22 70.31
N GLY A 7 -11.27 -34.31 70.61
CA GLY A 7 -12.30 -34.95 69.79
C GLY A 7 -13.69 -34.29 69.85
N PRO A 8 -14.73 -35.02 69.41
CA PRO A 8 -16.00 -34.48 68.92
C PRO A 8 -17.13 -34.47 69.97
N ASN A 9 -18.16 -33.65 69.73
CA ASN A 9 -19.40 -33.60 70.54
C ASN A 9 -20.65 -33.66 69.61
N PRO A 10 -21.83 -34.12 70.09
CA PRO A 10 -22.73 -34.97 69.32
C PRO A 10 -24.13 -34.34 69.11
N GLN A 11 -24.94 -35.07 68.35
CA GLN A 11 -26.40 -35.25 68.47
C GLN A 11 -27.29 -34.07 68.87
N ALA A 12 -28.17 -33.69 67.95
CA ALA A 12 -29.53 -33.24 68.27
C ALA A 12 -30.53 -34.07 67.44
N GLN A 13 -31.45 -34.73 68.16
CA GLN A 13 -32.52 -35.57 67.64
C GLN A 13 -33.83 -34.77 67.49
N GLY A 14 -34.59 -35.10 66.42
CA GLY A 14 -36.05 -35.08 66.36
C GLY A 14 -36.73 -33.84 65.76
N PRO A 15 -37.99 -33.95 65.26
CA PRO A 15 -38.91 -35.09 65.38
C PRO A 15 -39.49 -35.65 64.06
N TYR A 16 -40.03 -36.86 64.23
CA TYR A 16 -40.92 -37.62 63.35
C TYR A 16 -42.01 -36.79 62.63
N ARG A 17 -42.18 -37.03 61.32
CA ARG A 17 -43.46 -36.89 60.60
C ARG A 17 -43.75 -38.16 59.81
N SER A 18 -45.00 -38.59 59.89
CA SER A 18 -45.60 -39.81 59.35
C SER A 18 -45.63 -39.86 57.80
N PRO A 19 -45.87 -41.04 57.19
CA PRO A 19 -45.76 -41.23 55.76
C PRO A 19 -47.03 -40.78 55.02
N GLN A 20 -46.87 -40.06 53.92
CA GLN A 20 -47.94 -39.84 52.94
C GLN A 20 -47.49 -40.33 51.56
N GLU A 21 -48.28 -41.29 51.09
CA GLU A 21 -48.61 -41.73 49.74
C GLU A 21 -47.87 -41.13 48.53
N GLU A 22 -47.36 -42.08 47.75
CA GLU A 22 -47.13 -42.12 46.31
C GLU A 22 -47.76 -41.01 45.45
N ASN A 23 -46.93 -40.41 44.59
CA ASN A 23 -47.36 -39.85 43.31
C ASN A 23 -46.50 -40.43 42.18
N THR A 24 -46.95 -41.56 41.67
CA THR A 24 -46.34 -42.43 40.66
C THR A 24 -46.44 -41.88 39.22
N VAL A 25 -46.40 -40.56 39.04
CA VAL A 25 -46.46 -39.89 37.73
C VAL A 25 -45.15 -39.18 37.36
N GLY A 26 -44.34 -38.78 38.35
CA GLY A 26 -43.10 -38.03 38.12
C GLY A 26 -41.90 -38.86 37.61
N ALA A 27 -41.89 -40.18 37.85
CA ALA A 27 -40.81 -41.06 37.43
C ALA A 27 -40.96 -41.54 35.98
N PHE A 28 -42.20 -41.62 35.47
CA PHE A 28 -42.45 -42.05 34.08
C PHE A 28 -42.11 -40.96 33.06
N ILE A 29 -42.25 -39.69 33.42
CA ILE A 29 -41.91 -38.55 32.55
C ILE A 29 -40.39 -38.36 32.46
N ARG A 30 -39.61 -38.63 33.52
CA ARG A 30 -38.14 -38.50 33.49
C ARG A 30 -37.42 -39.58 32.67
N ASN A 31 -37.93 -40.81 32.66
CA ASN A 31 -37.29 -41.89 31.89
C ASN A 31 -37.67 -41.90 30.40
N ASN A 32 -38.78 -41.29 30.00
CA ASN A 32 -39.19 -41.22 28.59
C ASN A 32 -38.69 -39.96 27.86
N LEU A 33 -38.38 -38.86 28.56
CA LEU A 33 -37.82 -37.66 27.91
C LEU A 33 -36.36 -37.82 27.44
N ALA A 34 -35.59 -38.71 28.06
CA ALA A 34 -34.17 -38.91 27.71
C ALA A 34 -33.96 -39.50 26.30
N TRP A 35 -34.97 -40.19 25.75
CA TRP A 35 -34.93 -40.78 24.40
C TRP A 35 -35.58 -39.90 23.32
N LEU A 36 -36.39 -38.91 23.70
CA LEU A 36 -37.06 -38.01 22.76
C LEU A 36 -36.19 -36.82 22.32
N ILE A 37 -35.22 -36.40 23.16
CA ILE A 37 -34.30 -35.30 22.84
C ILE A 37 -33.36 -35.66 21.66
N PRO A 38 -32.77 -36.87 21.56
CA PRO A 38 -31.96 -37.26 20.40
C PRO A 38 -32.78 -37.36 19.11
N LEU A 39 -34.01 -37.89 19.17
CA LEU A 39 -34.88 -38.07 18.00
C LEU A 39 -35.44 -36.75 17.47
N GLY A 40 -35.79 -35.81 18.36
CA GLY A 40 -36.21 -34.46 17.97
C GLY A 40 -35.09 -33.66 17.29
N LEU A 41 -33.85 -33.81 17.76
CA LEU A 41 -32.68 -33.22 17.10
C LEU A 41 -32.40 -33.86 15.74
N ILE A 42 -32.53 -35.18 15.61
CA ILE A 42 -32.35 -35.90 14.33
C ILE A 42 -33.43 -35.49 13.31
N LEU A 43 -34.68 -35.24 13.72
CA LEU A 43 -35.73 -34.75 12.81
C LEU A 43 -35.51 -33.30 12.35
N LEU A 44 -35.01 -32.42 13.22
CA LEU A 44 -34.56 -31.06 12.86
C LEU A 44 -33.42 -31.06 11.82
N PHE A 45 -32.61 -32.13 11.77
CA PHE A 45 -31.52 -32.33 10.81
C PHE A 45 -31.97 -32.66 9.37
N PHE A 46 -33.26 -32.98 9.15
CA PHE A 46 -33.81 -33.33 7.83
C PHE A 46 -34.80 -32.30 7.26
N ILE A 47 -35.35 -31.41 8.09
CA ILE A 47 -36.46 -30.52 7.66
C ILE A 47 -35.95 -29.16 7.14
N ILE A 48 -34.73 -28.73 7.48
CA ILE A 48 -34.21 -27.41 7.08
C ILE A 48 -32.94 -27.56 6.21
N PRO A 49 -33.04 -27.45 4.88
CA PRO A 49 -31.88 -27.41 3.99
C PRO A 49 -31.00 -26.19 4.35
N GLY A 50 -29.79 -26.44 4.86
CA GLY A 50 -28.83 -25.40 5.26
C GLY A 50 -28.30 -25.52 6.70
N THR A 51 -29.04 -26.14 7.61
CA THR A 51 -28.62 -26.27 9.03
C THR A 51 -27.49 -27.28 9.23
N ARG A 52 -27.40 -28.31 8.36
CA ARG A 52 -26.33 -29.33 8.38
C ARG A 52 -24.92 -28.75 8.28
N HIS A 53 -24.73 -27.72 7.45
CA HIS A 53 -23.40 -27.14 7.24
C HIS A 53 -23.01 -26.21 8.40
N TRP A 54 -23.99 -25.47 8.92
CA TRP A 54 -23.80 -24.55 10.05
C TRP A 54 -23.52 -25.29 11.38
N LEU A 55 -24.28 -26.35 11.69
CA LEU A 55 -24.08 -27.16 12.91
C LEU A 55 -22.78 -27.99 12.85
N SER A 56 -22.44 -28.57 11.69
CA SER A 56 -21.20 -29.36 11.53
C SER A 56 -19.95 -28.51 11.78
N ASN A 57 -19.94 -27.26 11.30
CA ASN A 57 -18.83 -26.34 11.54
C ASN A 57 -18.75 -25.90 13.00
N LYS A 58 -19.88 -25.58 13.66
CA LYS A 58 -19.88 -25.27 15.11
C LYS A 58 -19.39 -26.42 15.99
N VAL A 59 -19.77 -27.66 15.67
CA VAL A 59 -19.33 -28.85 16.40
C VAL A 59 -17.84 -29.13 16.16
N ARG A 60 -17.35 -28.99 14.93
CA ARG A 60 -15.91 -29.13 14.62
C ARG A 60 -15.06 -28.06 15.31
N CYS A 61 -15.51 -26.80 15.29
CA CYS A 61 -14.89 -25.71 16.03
C CYS A 61 -14.87 -26.00 17.56
N SER A 62 -15.95 -26.55 18.13
CA SER A 62 -16.01 -26.88 19.57
C SER A 62 -15.11 -28.05 20.00
N LEU A 63 -14.84 -29.00 19.10
CA LEU A 63 -13.96 -30.14 19.40
C LEU A 63 -12.47 -29.78 19.37
N VAL A 64 -12.07 -28.79 18.55
CA VAL A 64 -10.68 -28.26 18.55
C VAL A 64 -10.38 -27.52 19.85
N ASN A 65 -11.37 -26.82 20.42
CA ASN A 65 -11.27 -26.07 21.68
C ASN A 65 -10.90 -26.92 22.92
N ALA A 66 -11.06 -28.24 22.88
CA ALA A 66 -10.79 -29.10 24.04
C ALA A 66 -9.30 -29.48 24.20
N LYS A 67 -8.46 -29.28 23.17
CA LYS A 67 -7.05 -29.75 23.17
C LYS A 67 -6.00 -28.70 23.49
N GLU A 68 -6.28 -27.41 23.30
CA GLU A 68 -5.23 -26.37 23.30
C GLU A 68 -5.40 -25.30 24.39
N GLY A 69 -6.23 -25.57 25.40
CA GLY A 69 -6.33 -24.75 26.61
C GLY A 69 -7.36 -23.60 26.52
N PRO A 70 -7.75 -23.03 27.68
CA PRO A 70 -8.90 -22.13 27.79
C PRO A 70 -8.71 -20.79 27.08
N ALA A 71 -7.49 -20.24 27.03
CA ALA A 71 -7.21 -18.96 26.39
C ALA A 71 -7.43 -18.99 24.86
N LEU A 72 -7.05 -20.11 24.21
CA LEU A 72 -7.30 -20.30 22.79
C LEU A 72 -8.79 -20.39 22.48
N ALA A 73 -9.50 -21.18 23.30
CA ALA A 73 -10.92 -21.40 23.13
C ALA A 73 -11.73 -20.10 23.22
N ASP A 74 -11.34 -19.19 24.12
CA ASP A 74 -11.99 -17.89 24.28
C ASP A 74 -11.67 -16.93 23.12
N ALA A 75 -10.43 -16.89 22.63
CA ALA A 75 -10.05 -16.09 21.46
C ALA A 75 -10.78 -16.56 20.18
N CYS A 76 -10.80 -17.87 19.92
CA CYS A 76 -11.56 -18.46 18.81
C CYS A 76 -13.06 -18.17 18.92
N ARG A 77 -13.63 -18.25 20.11
CA ARG A 77 -15.07 -18.02 20.32
C ARG A 77 -15.46 -16.56 20.03
N GLN A 78 -14.70 -15.60 20.53
CA GLN A 78 -14.92 -14.18 20.23
C GLN A 78 -14.78 -13.85 18.74
N TYR A 79 -13.87 -14.53 18.05
CA TYR A 79 -13.65 -14.36 16.61
C TYR A 79 -14.81 -14.94 15.78
N LEU A 80 -15.26 -16.16 16.10
CA LEU A 80 -16.37 -16.83 15.43
C LEU A 80 -17.71 -16.12 15.62
N ASP A 81 -17.92 -15.43 16.73
CA ASP A 81 -19.14 -14.65 16.98
C ASP A 81 -19.19 -13.33 16.17
N LYS A 82 -18.04 -12.82 15.71
CA LYS A 82 -17.93 -11.58 14.91
C LYS A 82 -17.84 -11.83 13.40
N ALA A 83 -17.31 -12.98 12.97
CA ALA A 83 -17.08 -13.26 11.56
C ALA A 83 -18.36 -13.77 10.86
N SER A 84 -19.00 -12.88 10.09
CA SER A 84 -20.10 -13.27 9.19
C SER A 84 -19.55 -13.82 7.85
N PHE A 85 -18.87 -14.96 7.82
CA PHE A 85 -18.42 -15.53 6.54
C PHE A 85 -18.41 -17.06 6.43
N ALA A 86 -18.60 -17.47 5.18
CA ALA A 86 -18.70 -18.83 4.67
C ALA A 86 -17.35 -19.46 4.30
N LYS A 87 -17.32 -20.80 4.30
CA LYS A 87 -16.36 -21.72 3.63
C LYS A 87 -14.89 -21.81 4.08
N SER A 88 -14.34 -20.97 4.95
CA SER A 88 -13.02 -21.25 5.53
C SER A 88 -13.10 -22.36 6.58
N SER A 89 -12.07 -23.22 6.66
CA SER A 89 -12.02 -24.25 7.70
C SER A 89 -11.81 -23.57 9.06
N CYS A 90 -12.66 -23.90 10.04
CA CYS A 90 -12.58 -23.42 11.44
C CYS A 90 -11.15 -23.34 11.98
N PHE A 91 -10.31 -24.32 11.61
CA PHE A 91 -8.93 -24.43 12.08
C PHE A 91 -8.05 -23.27 11.60
N GLY A 92 -8.14 -22.87 10.32
CA GLY A 92 -7.33 -21.78 9.78
C GLY A 92 -7.66 -20.42 10.41
N ALA A 93 -8.95 -20.15 10.63
CA ALA A 93 -9.42 -18.93 11.28
C ALA A 93 -8.97 -18.83 12.75
N CYS A 94 -8.98 -19.96 13.47
CA CYS A 94 -8.50 -20.03 14.85
C CYS A 94 -7.00 -19.77 14.95
N THR A 95 -6.17 -20.37 14.09
CA THR A 95 -4.73 -20.13 14.10
C THR A 95 -4.39 -18.68 13.77
N GLU A 96 -5.09 -18.08 12.80
CA GLU A 96 -4.92 -16.66 12.45
C GLU A 96 -5.23 -15.73 13.63
N ALA A 97 -6.36 -15.94 14.33
CA ALA A 97 -6.74 -15.12 15.47
C ALA A 97 -5.71 -15.18 16.63
N VAL A 98 -5.07 -16.34 16.84
CA VAL A 98 -4.02 -16.50 17.84
C VAL A 98 -2.76 -15.77 17.45
N ASP A 99 -2.33 -15.95 16.21
CA ASP A 99 -1.14 -15.29 15.69
C ASP A 99 -1.33 -13.77 15.70
N TYR A 100 -2.55 -13.30 15.39
CA TYR A 100 -2.94 -11.91 15.53
C TYR A 100 -2.78 -11.39 16.96
N GLU A 101 -3.39 -12.04 17.95
CA GLU A 101 -3.31 -11.60 19.35
C GLU A 101 -1.88 -11.67 19.89
N ASN A 102 -1.11 -12.70 19.53
CA ASN A 102 0.30 -12.82 19.90
C ASN A 102 1.14 -11.67 19.31
N ALA A 103 0.96 -11.37 18.02
CA ALA A 103 1.63 -10.26 17.36
C ALA A 103 1.26 -8.92 18.01
N ARG A 104 -0.04 -8.70 18.24
CA ARG A 104 -0.60 -7.48 18.84
C ARG A 104 -0.09 -7.23 20.26
N GLN A 105 -0.11 -8.25 21.12
CA GLN A 105 0.28 -8.13 22.53
C GLN A 105 1.80 -7.98 22.69
N SER A 106 2.58 -8.71 21.89
CA SER A 106 4.05 -8.63 21.96
C SER A 106 4.59 -7.26 21.60
N ARG A 107 3.92 -6.55 20.66
CA ARG A 107 4.43 -5.33 20.01
C ARG A 107 5.86 -5.50 19.47
N SER A 108 6.26 -6.74 19.15
CA SER A 108 7.54 -7.04 18.51
C SER A 108 7.41 -6.79 17.03
N TYR A 109 8.38 -6.09 16.45
CA TYR A 109 8.42 -5.84 15.01
C TYR A 109 8.39 -7.16 14.22
N GLU A 110 9.17 -8.14 14.67
CA GLU A 110 9.30 -9.45 14.03
C GLU A 110 7.98 -10.22 14.02
N LEU A 111 7.24 -10.24 15.13
CA LEU A 111 5.96 -10.95 15.22
C LEU A 111 4.85 -10.22 14.44
N LEU A 112 4.82 -8.89 14.49
CA LEU A 112 3.89 -8.10 13.70
C LEU A 112 4.13 -8.29 12.20
N ARG A 113 5.40 -8.29 11.76
CA ARG A 113 5.76 -8.50 10.35
C ARG A 113 5.45 -9.92 9.89
N ALA A 114 5.80 -10.92 10.71
CA ALA A 114 5.49 -12.32 10.41
C ALA A 114 3.98 -12.56 10.26
N TYR A 115 3.15 -11.87 11.05
CA TYR A 115 1.70 -11.92 10.90
C TYR A 115 1.25 -11.36 9.53
N VAL A 116 1.74 -10.18 9.14
CA VAL A 116 1.39 -9.56 7.85
C VAL A 116 1.78 -10.47 6.69
N ASP A 117 3.03 -10.94 6.67
CA ASP A 117 3.56 -11.78 5.58
C ASP A 117 2.82 -13.14 5.50
N LYS A 118 2.40 -13.71 6.64
CA LYS A 118 1.71 -15.00 6.69
C LYS A 118 0.24 -14.92 6.28
N TYR A 119 -0.42 -13.80 6.57
CA TYR A 119 -1.88 -13.69 6.44
C TYR A 119 -2.35 -12.64 5.42
N GLU A 120 -1.45 -12.04 4.62
CA GLU A 120 -1.72 -10.94 3.66
C GLU A 120 -3.05 -11.11 2.89
N ASP A 121 -3.31 -12.31 2.37
CA ASP A 121 -4.48 -12.59 1.53
C ASP A 121 -5.74 -13.01 2.31
N THR A 122 -5.62 -13.35 3.59
CA THR A 122 -6.67 -14.07 4.33
C THR A 122 -7.15 -13.38 5.61
N ALA A 123 -6.34 -12.52 6.20
CA ALA A 123 -6.71 -11.83 7.44
C ALA A 123 -7.80 -10.76 7.21
N PRO A 124 -8.67 -10.51 8.20
CA PRO A 124 -9.62 -9.42 8.16
C PRO A 124 -8.93 -8.05 7.97
N ARG A 125 -9.56 -7.16 7.20
CA ARG A 125 -9.04 -5.80 6.95
C ARG A 125 -8.78 -5.00 8.24
N ASP A 126 -9.59 -5.19 9.26
CA ASP A 126 -9.41 -4.49 10.53
C ASP A 126 -8.17 -4.97 11.30
N HIS A 127 -7.82 -6.26 11.19
CA HIS A 127 -6.57 -6.80 11.76
C HIS A 127 -5.36 -6.16 11.10
N PHE A 128 -5.35 -6.06 9.76
CA PHE A 128 -4.29 -5.36 9.05
C PHE A 128 -4.17 -3.91 9.49
N ARG A 129 -5.28 -3.18 9.57
CA ARG A 129 -5.25 -1.78 10.00
C ARG A 129 -4.62 -1.64 11.39
N GLU A 130 -4.99 -2.47 12.36
CA GLU A 130 -4.41 -2.43 13.71
C GLU A 130 -2.93 -2.83 13.73
N ILE A 131 -2.55 -3.91 13.04
CA ILE A 131 -1.16 -4.40 12.98
C ILE A 131 -0.25 -3.40 12.25
N PHE A 132 -0.68 -2.80 11.14
CA PHE A 132 0.09 -1.76 10.45
C PHE A 132 0.29 -0.52 11.32
N ASN A 133 -0.73 -0.12 12.09
CA ASN A 133 -0.59 0.99 13.05
C ASN A 133 0.42 0.66 14.16
N LEU A 134 0.47 -0.60 14.62
CA LEU A 134 1.45 -1.04 15.61
C LEU A 134 2.86 -1.13 15.01
N LEU A 135 3.00 -1.67 13.80
CA LEU A 135 4.27 -1.71 13.06
C LEU A 135 4.83 -0.30 12.89
N ASP A 136 4.00 0.62 12.40
CA ASP A 136 4.36 2.04 12.25
C ASP A 136 4.87 2.64 13.57
N SER A 137 4.13 2.42 14.67
CA SER A 137 4.54 2.90 15.99
C SER A 137 5.83 2.27 16.51
N VAL A 138 6.03 0.96 16.31
CA VAL A 138 7.21 0.23 16.81
C VAL A 138 8.44 0.61 16.00
N THR A 139 8.35 0.66 14.67
CA THR A 139 9.47 1.03 13.81
C THR A 139 9.94 2.45 14.10
N CYS A 140 9.01 3.37 14.36
CA CYS A 140 9.36 4.72 14.80
C CYS A 140 10.15 4.75 16.12
N ILE A 141 9.75 3.94 17.11
CA ILE A 141 10.49 3.82 18.37
C ILE A 141 11.90 3.27 18.11
N VAL A 142 12.05 2.26 17.25
CA VAL A 142 13.35 1.68 16.89
C VAL A 142 14.27 2.73 16.25
N ILE A 143 13.76 3.52 15.30
CA ILE A 143 14.49 4.63 14.68
C ILE A 143 15.03 5.61 15.72
N SER A 144 14.22 5.95 16.73
CA SER A 144 14.62 6.91 17.77
C SER A 144 15.71 6.39 18.71
N ARG A 145 15.82 5.06 18.90
CA ARG A 145 16.72 4.42 19.87
C ARG A 145 18.07 4.02 19.30
N GLN A 146 18.23 3.95 17.99
CA GLN A 146 19.46 3.52 17.31
C GLN A 146 20.05 4.66 16.48
N PRO A 147 20.71 5.64 17.11
CA PRO A 147 21.21 6.84 16.42
C PRO A 147 22.27 6.52 15.36
N ASP A 148 23.08 5.47 15.57
CA ASP A 148 24.11 4.99 14.66
C ASP A 148 23.53 4.37 13.37
N ARG A 149 22.31 3.82 13.44
CA ARG A 149 21.59 3.21 12.30
C ARG A 149 20.45 4.07 11.79
N LYS A 150 20.27 5.27 12.34
CA LYS A 150 19.08 6.10 12.09
C LYS A 150 18.86 6.40 10.61
N ALA A 151 19.92 6.61 9.82
CA ALA A 151 19.80 6.82 8.37
C ALA A 151 19.24 5.60 7.65
N SER A 152 19.83 4.42 7.88
CA SER A 152 19.37 3.16 7.31
C SER A 152 17.92 2.85 7.72
N ASN A 153 17.61 2.98 9.01
CA ASN A 153 16.28 2.69 9.53
C ASN A 153 15.23 3.67 8.98
N CYS A 154 15.56 4.96 8.83
CA CYS A 154 14.65 5.93 8.22
C CYS A 154 14.44 5.69 6.73
N GLN A 155 15.44 5.20 6.01
CA GLN A 155 15.27 4.84 4.60
C GLN A 155 14.33 3.64 4.46
N ILE A 156 14.57 2.56 5.22
CA ILE A 156 13.68 1.38 5.27
C ILE A 156 12.25 1.80 5.61
N TYR A 157 12.09 2.64 6.63
CA TYR A 157 10.77 3.12 7.06
C TYR A 157 10.06 3.91 5.96
N LYS A 158 10.75 4.81 5.24
CA LYS A 158 10.14 5.54 4.12
C LYS A 158 9.72 4.60 2.99
N ASP A 159 10.52 3.58 2.71
CA ASP A 159 10.26 2.61 1.65
C ASP A 159 9.08 1.69 2.00
N GLU A 160 8.91 1.34 3.28
CA GLU A 160 7.82 0.48 3.76
C GLU A 160 6.50 1.24 3.99
N PHE A 161 6.52 2.40 4.65
CA PHE A 161 5.32 3.10 5.12
C PHE A 161 4.92 4.31 4.26
N GLY A 162 5.79 4.77 3.37
CA GLY A 162 5.56 5.95 2.55
C GLY A 162 5.30 7.22 3.36
N GLN A 163 4.64 8.21 2.74
CA GLN A 163 4.34 9.52 3.36
C GLN A 163 3.28 9.45 4.46
N SER A 164 2.50 8.38 4.52
CA SER A 164 1.44 8.19 5.52
C SER A 164 1.95 7.69 6.87
N GLY A 165 3.21 7.25 6.95
CA GLY A 165 3.79 6.77 8.21
C GLY A 165 3.90 7.90 9.24
N ARG A 166 3.56 7.62 10.50
CA ARG A 166 3.56 8.61 11.59
C ARG A 166 4.89 9.35 11.77
N CYS A 167 6.00 8.70 11.45
CA CYS A 167 7.35 9.23 11.62
C CYS A 167 8.01 9.57 10.29
N TYR A 168 7.20 9.70 9.23
CA TYR A 168 7.69 10.09 7.92
C TYR A 168 8.39 11.43 7.96
N ASP A 169 7.78 12.46 8.55
CA ASP A 169 8.35 13.81 8.58
C ASP A 169 9.66 13.86 9.35
N ASP A 170 9.74 13.19 10.50
CA ASP A 170 10.96 13.07 11.30
C ASP A 170 12.08 12.37 10.54
N CYS A 171 11.76 11.26 9.87
CA CYS A 171 12.72 10.51 9.06
C CYS A 171 13.12 11.24 7.79
N HIS A 172 12.18 11.91 7.13
CA HIS A 172 12.43 12.73 5.96
C HIS A 172 13.38 13.87 6.31
N THR A 173 13.08 14.60 7.38
CA THR A 173 13.91 15.70 7.90
C THR A 173 15.29 15.18 8.31
N PHE A 174 15.37 14.04 8.99
CA PHE A 174 16.66 13.45 9.36
C PHE A 174 17.51 13.09 8.14
N LEU A 175 16.93 12.39 7.15
CA LEU A 175 17.64 11.99 5.94
C LEU A 175 18.06 13.19 5.10
N ASP A 176 17.19 14.20 4.99
CA ASP A 176 17.51 15.46 4.32
C ASP A 176 18.74 16.13 4.94
N ASN A 177 18.77 16.26 6.28
CA ASN A 177 19.94 16.77 7.00
C ASN A 177 21.19 15.91 6.76
N TYR A 178 21.04 14.60 6.86
CA TYR A 178 22.14 13.65 6.74
C TYR A 178 22.77 13.68 5.33
N ASP A 179 21.94 13.64 4.30
CA ASP A 179 22.39 13.66 2.90
C ASP A 179 22.95 15.02 2.51
N CYS A 180 22.42 16.12 3.05
CA CYS A 180 23.04 17.44 2.88
C CYS A 180 24.48 17.46 3.44
N GLU A 181 24.69 17.01 4.67
CA GLU A 181 26.01 16.97 5.28
C GLU A 181 26.98 16.03 4.52
N ALA A 182 26.47 14.90 4.05
CA ALA A 182 27.23 13.98 3.21
C ALA A 182 27.64 14.63 1.88
N ALA A 183 26.73 15.37 1.24
CA ALA A 183 26.99 16.06 -0.02
C ALA A 183 28.07 17.16 0.13
N ARG A 184 28.05 17.93 1.23
CA ARG A 184 29.10 18.93 1.52
C ARG A 184 30.50 18.32 1.65
N LYS A 185 30.57 17.09 2.17
CA LYS A 185 31.83 16.36 2.44
C LYS A 185 32.29 15.50 1.27
N ALA A 186 31.49 15.34 0.23
CA ALA A 186 31.85 14.52 -0.92
C ALA A 186 33.07 15.11 -1.68
N ALA A 187 33.95 14.23 -2.15
CA ALA A 187 35.09 14.62 -2.98
C ALA A 187 34.62 15.19 -4.34
N ASP A 188 33.63 14.54 -4.94
CA ASP A 188 32.86 15.06 -6.08
C ASP A 188 31.66 15.87 -5.55
N ARG A 189 31.91 17.13 -5.21
CA ARG A 189 30.85 18.04 -4.73
C ARG A 189 29.78 18.29 -5.79
N GLU A 190 30.14 18.30 -7.08
CA GLU A 190 29.19 18.63 -8.16
C GLU A 190 28.15 17.54 -8.34
N GLY A 191 28.63 16.31 -8.54
CA GLY A 191 27.73 15.18 -8.63
C GLY A 191 26.93 14.99 -7.33
N ALA A 192 27.52 15.26 -6.16
CA ALA A 192 26.80 15.13 -4.90
C ALA A 192 25.68 16.17 -4.73
N TYR A 193 25.92 17.43 -5.12
CA TYR A 193 24.91 18.49 -5.05
C TYR A 193 23.77 18.23 -6.02
N ILE A 194 24.08 17.82 -7.25
CA ILE A 194 23.06 17.45 -8.25
C ILE A 194 22.21 16.29 -7.73
N ARG A 195 22.84 15.21 -7.22
CA ARG A 195 22.10 14.06 -6.66
C ARG A 195 21.20 14.46 -5.49
N TYR A 196 21.66 15.35 -4.62
CA TYR A 196 20.84 15.86 -3.52
C TYR A 196 19.66 16.67 -4.03
N ILE A 197 19.88 17.60 -4.96
CA ILE A 197 18.83 18.45 -5.55
C ILE A 197 17.80 17.58 -6.29
N ASP A 198 18.22 16.58 -7.05
CA ASP A 198 17.31 15.66 -7.73
C ASP A 198 16.47 14.85 -6.73
N LYS A 199 17.07 14.45 -5.60
CA LYS A 199 16.40 13.63 -4.58
C LYS A 199 15.37 14.41 -3.75
N TYR A 200 15.69 15.64 -3.33
CA TYR A 200 14.85 16.41 -2.39
C TYR A 200 14.11 17.59 -3.06
N GLY A 201 14.55 18.02 -4.24
CA GLY A 201 13.99 19.16 -4.95
C GLY A 201 14.09 20.47 -4.15
N PRO A 202 13.25 21.46 -4.47
CA PRO A 202 13.23 22.77 -3.80
C PRO A 202 12.86 22.75 -2.32
N ALA A 203 12.32 21.63 -1.81
CA ALA A 203 11.97 21.48 -0.41
C ALA A 203 13.14 21.00 0.47
N GLY A 204 14.23 20.53 -0.14
CA GLY A 204 15.41 20.07 0.60
C GLY A 204 16.11 21.22 1.32
N LYS A 205 16.50 20.98 2.57
CA LYS A 205 17.14 21.97 3.45
C LYS A 205 18.32 22.73 2.81
N CYS A 206 19.12 22.06 1.98
CA CYS A 206 20.33 22.59 1.38
C CYS A 206 20.18 22.91 -0.11
N TYR A 207 18.93 22.94 -0.61
CA TYR A 207 18.64 23.21 -2.02
C TYR A 207 19.20 24.57 -2.48
N GLU A 208 18.88 25.66 -1.78
CA GLU A 208 19.31 27.01 -2.19
C GLU A 208 20.83 27.17 -2.19
N GLU A 209 21.50 26.62 -1.17
CA GLU A 209 22.97 26.63 -1.07
C GLU A 209 23.61 25.88 -2.24
N PHE A 210 23.14 24.66 -2.52
CA PHE A 210 23.70 23.82 -3.57
C PHE A 210 23.40 24.38 -4.95
N GLN A 211 22.18 24.89 -5.17
CA GLN A 211 21.81 25.54 -6.42
C GLN A 211 22.66 26.78 -6.68
N GLN A 212 22.87 27.62 -5.66
CA GLN A 212 23.73 28.80 -5.78
C GLN A 212 25.20 28.41 -6.05
N ALA A 213 25.70 27.34 -5.44
CA ALA A 213 27.06 26.85 -5.67
C ALA A 213 27.24 26.33 -7.11
N LEU A 214 26.25 25.62 -7.64
CA LEU A 214 26.24 25.16 -9.03
C LEU A 214 26.15 26.33 -10.02
N ASP A 215 25.28 27.32 -9.75
CA ASP A 215 25.11 28.47 -10.65
C ASP A 215 26.33 29.40 -10.70
N LYS A 216 27.09 29.51 -9.61
CA LYS A 216 28.33 30.30 -9.57
C LYS A 216 29.50 29.63 -10.30
N GLY A 217 29.35 28.36 -10.71
CA GLY A 217 30.46 27.51 -11.15
C GLY A 217 31.35 27.22 -9.96
N MET A 218 31.28 25.99 -9.43
CA MET A 218 31.97 25.69 -8.18
C MET A 218 33.46 26.02 -8.27
N PRO A 219 34.04 26.62 -7.22
CA PRO A 219 35.46 26.93 -7.21
C PRO A 219 36.21 25.62 -7.40
N ALA A 220 37.02 25.55 -8.46
CA ALA A 220 37.85 24.41 -8.77
C ALA A 220 38.72 24.11 -7.54
N THR A 221 38.32 23.10 -6.77
CA THR A 221 39.04 22.54 -5.62
C THR A 221 39.73 23.58 -4.74
N MET A 222 39.08 23.96 -3.63
CA MET A 222 39.82 24.49 -2.48
C MET A 222 40.75 23.36 -2.01
N GLU A 223 42.02 23.40 -2.41
CA GLU A 223 43.06 22.49 -1.93
C GLU A 223 42.93 22.40 -0.42
N GLN A 224 42.59 21.21 0.07
CA GLN A 224 42.65 20.92 1.50
C GLN A 224 44.07 21.26 1.95
N PRO A 225 44.26 22.16 2.94
CA PRO A 225 45.59 22.47 3.43
C PRO A 225 46.20 21.18 3.95
N ALA A 226 47.17 20.65 3.19
CA ALA A 226 47.96 19.51 3.58
C ALA A 226 48.57 19.80 4.97
N GLY A 227 48.51 18.78 5.83
CA GLY A 227 48.94 18.85 7.20
C GLY A 227 50.31 19.53 7.35
N ARG A 228 50.32 20.51 8.26
CA ARG A 228 51.46 21.27 8.74
C ARG A 228 52.53 20.32 9.29
N VAL A 229 53.53 19.97 8.49
CA VAL A 229 54.84 19.54 9.00
C VAL A 229 55.71 20.79 9.07
N SER A 230 56.13 21.13 10.28
CA SER A 230 57.07 22.21 10.56
C SER A 230 58.40 21.98 9.84
N SER A 231 58.78 22.90 8.97
CA SER A 231 60.19 23.25 8.78
C SER A 231 60.33 24.70 8.31
N SER A 232 61.10 25.44 9.10
CA SER A 232 61.59 26.77 8.86
C SER A 232 62.52 26.81 7.64
N GLY A 233 62.32 27.78 6.76
CA GLY A 233 63.27 28.06 5.68
C GLY A 233 62.82 29.22 4.80
N SER A 234 63.39 30.40 5.07
CA SER A 234 63.40 31.55 4.18
C SER A 234 63.88 31.17 2.78
N GLN A 235 63.24 31.66 1.72
CA GLN A 235 63.90 32.58 0.78
C GLN A 235 62.95 33.14 -0.29
N SER A 236 63.28 34.38 -0.62
CA SER A 236 62.84 35.30 -1.66
C SER A 236 62.74 34.77 -3.10
N GLY A 237 61.85 35.41 -3.86
CA GLY A 237 62.16 35.92 -5.19
C GLY A 237 61.46 35.22 -6.35
N GLY A 238 60.84 36.01 -7.25
CA GLY A 238 60.42 35.50 -8.56
C GLY A 238 59.31 36.29 -9.24
N GLN A 239 59.70 37.07 -10.24
CA GLN A 239 58.89 37.93 -11.11
C GLN A 239 58.15 37.15 -12.21
N ALA A 240 57.06 37.78 -12.68
CA ALA A 240 56.60 37.90 -14.07
C ALA A 240 55.94 36.71 -14.80
N GLY A 241 54.77 37.01 -15.37
CA GLY A 241 54.46 36.68 -16.77
C GLY A 241 53.22 35.82 -17.01
N GLY A 242 52.23 36.40 -17.70
CA GLY A 242 51.61 35.69 -18.82
C GLY A 242 50.10 35.47 -18.81
N GLN A 243 49.50 35.96 -19.90
CA GLN A 243 48.40 35.37 -20.68
C GLN A 243 46.94 35.61 -20.25
N SER A 244 46.39 36.62 -20.93
CA SER A 244 44.98 36.74 -21.27
C SER A 244 44.51 35.55 -22.12
N GLY A 245 43.77 34.62 -21.51
CA GLY A 245 43.02 33.57 -22.19
C GLY A 245 41.54 33.95 -22.31
N GLY A 246 41.08 34.24 -23.52
CA GLY A 246 39.68 34.52 -23.82
C GLY A 246 38.78 33.35 -23.44
N THR A 247 37.88 33.58 -22.49
CA THR A 247 36.90 32.60 -22.02
C THR A 247 35.72 32.59 -22.98
N THR A 248 35.71 31.65 -23.92
CA THR A 248 34.48 31.26 -24.61
C THR A 248 33.55 30.63 -23.59
N ALA A 249 32.43 31.30 -23.30
CA ALA A 249 31.41 30.82 -22.38
C ALA A 249 30.95 29.41 -22.80
N PRO A 250 31.06 28.39 -21.92
CA PRO A 250 30.47 27.09 -22.20
C PRO A 250 28.96 27.26 -22.29
N LYS A 251 28.39 26.94 -23.46
CA LYS A 251 26.94 26.90 -23.65
C LYS A 251 26.33 25.96 -22.63
N LYS A 252 25.69 26.55 -21.62
CA LYS A 252 24.82 25.93 -20.62
C LYS A 252 23.91 24.93 -21.34
N LYS A 253 24.15 23.62 -21.20
CA LYS A 253 23.14 22.60 -21.55
C LYS A 253 22.05 22.76 -20.50
N ALA A 254 21.01 23.50 -20.86
CA ALA A 254 19.81 23.59 -20.04
C ALA A 254 19.36 22.16 -19.72
N ALA A 255 19.07 21.89 -18.43
CA ALA A 255 18.24 20.76 -18.05
C ALA A 255 17.03 20.75 -19.01
N PRO A 256 16.61 19.60 -19.54
CA PRO A 256 15.50 19.55 -20.45
C PRO A 256 14.28 20.10 -19.71
N SER A 257 14.03 21.39 -19.91
CA SER A 257 12.70 21.97 -19.95
C SER A 257 11.98 21.08 -20.93
N SER A 258 11.34 20.04 -20.40
CA SER A 258 10.51 19.13 -21.16
C SER A 258 9.35 19.99 -21.63
N SER A 259 9.54 20.66 -22.76
CA SER A 259 8.47 21.30 -23.50
C SER A 259 7.55 20.16 -23.87
N ARG A 260 6.53 19.96 -23.02
CA ARG A 260 5.55 18.90 -23.19
C ARG A 260 4.89 19.17 -24.53
N SER A 261 5.14 18.26 -25.47
CA SER A 261 4.60 18.39 -26.80
C SER A 261 3.15 17.93 -26.76
N CYS A 262 2.28 18.77 -27.30
CA CYS A 262 0.90 18.43 -27.58
C CYS A 262 0.78 18.03 -29.04
N GLN A 263 -0.05 17.03 -29.32
CA GLN A 263 -0.49 16.77 -30.68
C GLN A 263 -1.97 16.43 -30.72
N THR A 264 -2.60 16.68 -31.85
CA THR A 264 -3.93 16.17 -32.14
C THR A 264 -3.82 15.05 -33.17
N PHE A 265 -4.63 14.01 -33.02
CA PHE A 265 -4.75 12.94 -34.00
C PHE A 265 -6.23 12.62 -34.25
N THR A 266 -6.54 12.00 -35.38
CA THR A 266 -7.91 11.61 -35.72
C THR A 266 -8.08 10.10 -35.60
N ALA A 267 -9.14 9.65 -34.93
CA ALA A 267 -9.55 8.25 -34.87
C ALA A 267 -11.08 8.15 -34.96
N GLY A 268 -11.59 7.23 -35.78
CA GLY A 268 -13.04 7.07 -35.97
C GLY A 268 -13.76 8.36 -36.40
N GLY A 269 -13.09 9.21 -37.20
CA GLY A 269 -13.64 10.50 -37.64
C GLY A 269 -13.61 11.62 -36.59
N ARG A 270 -13.08 11.36 -35.40
CA ARG A 270 -13.01 12.33 -34.29
C ARG A 270 -11.58 12.75 -34.02
N LYS A 271 -11.39 14.03 -33.68
CA LYS A 271 -10.09 14.56 -33.27
C LYS A 271 -9.92 14.37 -31.76
N PHE A 272 -8.76 13.86 -31.36
CA PHE A 272 -8.36 13.65 -29.98
C PHE A 272 -7.05 14.38 -29.71
N LYS A 273 -6.90 14.88 -28.48
CA LYS A 273 -5.64 15.43 -27.98
C LYS A 273 -4.77 14.32 -27.38
N ALA A 274 -3.47 14.45 -27.59
CA ALA A 274 -2.46 13.64 -26.93
C ALA A 274 -1.33 14.51 -26.37
N ILE A 275 -0.81 14.09 -25.22
CA ILE A 275 0.32 14.71 -24.53
C ILE A 275 1.48 13.73 -24.46
N GLN A 276 2.69 14.21 -24.71
CA GLN A 276 3.89 13.41 -24.50
C GLN A 276 4.31 13.51 -23.03
N LEU A 277 4.25 12.38 -22.32
CA LEU A 277 4.74 12.22 -20.96
C LEU A 277 5.87 11.21 -21.00
N GLY A 278 7.08 11.74 -21.07
CA GLY A 278 8.29 10.95 -21.22
C GLY A 278 8.39 10.27 -22.57
N PRO A 279 8.66 8.95 -22.59
CA PRO A 279 8.86 8.25 -23.85
C PRO A 279 7.52 7.78 -24.45
N LEU A 280 6.38 8.08 -23.83
CA LEU A 280 5.03 7.71 -24.26
C LEU A 280 4.16 8.93 -24.59
N TRP A 281 3.32 8.78 -25.60
CA TRP A 281 2.17 9.63 -25.86
C TRP A 281 0.96 9.08 -25.14
N TRP A 282 0.21 9.94 -24.46
CA TRP A 282 -1.02 9.60 -23.75
C TRP A 282 -2.20 10.35 -24.34
N THR A 283 -3.36 9.69 -24.48
CA THR A 283 -4.60 10.37 -24.85
C THR A 283 -5.06 11.27 -23.71
N ALA A 284 -5.07 12.57 -23.96
CA ALA A 284 -5.47 13.59 -22.99
C ALA A 284 -6.97 13.61 -22.71
N GLU A 285 -7.77 12.95 -23.57
CA GLU A 285 -9.23 12.84 -23.47
C GLU A 285 -9.65 11.36 -23.36
N ASN A 286 -10.86 11.12 -22.84
CA ASN A 286 -11.46 9.79 -22.82
C ASN A 286 -11.75 9.34 -24.27
N MET A 287 -11.32 8.15 -24.64
CA MET A 287 -11.56 7.61 -25.98
C MET A 287 -13.04 7.27 -26.24
N ASN A 288 -13.84 7.12 -25.17
CA ASN A 288 -15.29 7.00 -25.26
C ASN A 288 -16.03 8.08 -24.45
N PRO A 289 -16.11 9.32 -24.95
CA PRO A 289 -16.72 10.43 -24.20
C PRO A 289 -18.25 10.34 -24.07
N GLY A 290 -18.87 9.28 -24.61
CA GLY A 290 -20.30 9.00 -24.46
C GLY A 290 -20.64 7.98 -23.38
N GLY A 291 -19.66 7.43 -22.65
CA GLY A 291 -19.97 6.55 -21.53
C GLY A 291 -18.84 5.64 -21.09
N PHE A 292 -19.19 4.77 -20.16
CA PHE A 292 -18.30 3.77 -19.62
C PHE A 292 -18.25 2.55 -20.52
N ILE A 293 -17.05 2.00 -20.70
CA ILE A 293 -16.84 0.78 -21.46
C ILE A 293 -16.19 -0.28 -20.59
N ASN A 294 -16.53 -1.53 -20.88
CA ASN A 294 -15.89 -2.66 -20.22
C ASN A 294 -14.46 -2.86 -20.72
N TRP A 295 -13.71 -3.71 -20.02
CA TRP A 295 -12.29 -3.88 -20.32
C TRP A 295 -12.03 -4.38 -21.76
N GLN A 296 -12.86 -5.30 -22.26
CA GLN A 296 -12.72 -5.83 -23.62
C GLN A 296 -13.00 -4.75 -24.67
N GLN A 297 -14.02 -3.91 -24.45
CA GLN A 297 -14.32 -2.76 -25.29
C GLN A 297 -13.19 -1.72 -25.22
N ALA A 298 -12.60 -1.47 -24.05
CA ALA A 298 -11.48 -0.55 -23.87
C ALA A 298 -10.25 -0.98 -24.67
N ARG A 299 -9.94 -2.29 -24.70
CA ARG A 299 -8.87 -2.84 -25.54
C ARG A 299 -9.09 -2.56 -27.02
N ALA A 300 -10.33 -2.67 -27.49
CA ALA A 300 -10.69 -2.43 -28.88
C ALA A 300 -10.85 -0.93 -29.22
N ALA A 301 -11.02 -0.07 -28.22
CA ALA A 301 -11.24 1.37 -28.41
C ALA A 301 -9.96 2.13 -28.81
N CYS A 302 -8.78 1.58 -28.50
CA CYS A 302 -7.53 2.22 -28.87
C CYS A 302 -7.26 2.15 -30.38
N PRO A 303 -6.95 3.28 -31.04
CA PRO A 303 -6.70 3.31 -32.49
C PRO A 303 -5.45 2.53 -32.88
N ALA A 304 -5.28 2.24 -34.18
CA ALA A 304 -4.09 1.54 -34.67
C ALA A 304 -2.77 2.22 -34.22
N GLY A 305 -1.87 1.41 -33.63
CA GLY A 305 -0.61 1.88 -33.05
C GLY A 305 -0.73 2.52 -31.67
N TRP A 306 -1.92 2.54 -31.07
CA TRP A 306 -2.18 2.87 -29.68
C TRP A 306 -2.67 1.62 -28.94
N ARG A 307 -2.51 1.59 -27.62
CA ARG A 307 -2.97 0.50 -26.76
C ARG A 307 -3.37 1.02 -25.39
N LEU A 308 -4.01 0.21 -24.56
CA LEU A 308 -4.17 0.54 -23.15
C LEU A 308 -2.78 0.66 -22.46
N PRO A 309 -2.64 1.56 -21.46
CA PRO A 309 -1.43 1.63 -20.66
C PRO A 309 -1.27 0.38 -19.80
N CYS A 310 -0.04 -0.04 -19.52
CA CYS A 310 0.21 -1.00 -18.44
C CYS A 310 0.28 -0.28 -17.09
N THR A 311 0.06 -1.02 -16.01
CA THR A 311 0.20 -0.59 -14.63
C THR A 311 1.56 0.04 -14.37
N ARG A 312 2.65 -0.59 -14.81
CA ARG A 312 4.01 -0.05 -14.67
C ARG A 312 4.23 1.28 -15.39
N GLU A 313 3.55 1.51 -16.51
CA GLU A 313 3.68 2.77 -17.26
C GLU A 313 2.99 3.91 -16.52
N VAL A 314 1.83 3.64 -15.91
CA VAL A 314 1.14 4.61 -15.08
C VAL A 314 1.91 4.86 -13.77
N GLU A 315 2.45 3.82 -13.13
CA GLU A 315 3.32 3.95 -11.95
C GLU A 315 4.54 4.82 -12.25
N HIS A 316 5.20 4.57 -13.38
CA HIS A 316 6.32 5.39 -13.82
C HIS A 316 5.90 6.84 -14.09
N LEU A 317 4.73 7.04 -14.71
CA LEU A 317 4.16 8.36 -14.90
C LEU A 317 3.96 9.09 -13.54
N ILE A 318 3.43 8.39 -12.52
CA ILE A 318 3.24 8.96 -11.17
C ILE A 318 4.60 9.28 -10.51
N ARG A 319 5.54 8.32 -10.55
CA ARG A 319 6.82 8.41 -9.85
C ARG A 319 7.76 9.43 -10.48
N GLU A 320 8.01 9.34 -11.78
CA GLU A 320 9.08 10.09 -12.43
C GLU A 320 8.63 11.48 -12.89
N PHE A 321 7.38 11.65 -13.35
CA PHE A 321 6.94 12.94 -13.87
C PHE A 321 6.43 13.89 -12.81
N TYR A 322 5.99 13.37 -11.67
CA TYR A 322 5.40 14.19 -10.61
C TYR A 322 6.12 14.12 -9.28
N SER A 323 7.02 13.15 -9.10
CA SER A 323 7.85 12.91 -7.90
C SER A 323 7.08 12.70 -6.59
N ASN A 324 5.77 12.97 -6.57
CA ASN A 324 4.87 12.93 -5.44
C ASN A 324 3.45 12.58 -5.94
N PRO A 325 2.78 11.57 -5.38
CA PRO A 325 1.40 11.19 -5.72
C PRO A 325 0.38 12.34 -5.64
N ASP A 326 0.51 13.27 -4.70
CA ASP A 326 -0.39 14.43 -4.59
C ASP A 326 -0.22 15.41 -5.75
N LYS A 327 1.03 15.61 -6.20
CA LYS A 327 1.32 16.43 -7.38
C LYS A 327 0.80 15.73 -8.65
N ALA A 328 0.99 14.41 -8.74
CA ALA A 328 0.45 13.60 -9.82
C ALA A 328 -1.07 13.72 -9.85
N TYR A 329 -1.72 13.59 -8.70
CA TYR A 329 -3.16 13.72 -8.57
C TYR A 329 -3.64 15.07 -9.06
N VAL A 330 -3.09 16.18 -8.54
CA VAL A 330 -3.49 17.55 -8.94
C VAL A 330 -3.35 17.74 -10.44
N TYR A 331 -2.24 17.28 -11.01
CA TYR A 331 -1.98 17.49 -12.43
C TYR A 331 -2.83 16.59 -13.33
N LEU A 332 -2.96 15.31 -12.99
CA LEU A 332 -3.75 14.37 -13.79
C LEU A 332 -5.25 14.64 -13.69
N THR A 333 -5.67 15.46 -12.73
CA THR A 333 -7.06 15.87 -12.54
C THR A 333 -7.29 17.35 -12.83
N SER A 334 -6.26 18.10 -13.22
CA SER A 334 -6.42 19.51 -13.56
C SER A 334 -7.19 19.66 -14.86
N GLN A 335 -8.21 20.51 -14.82
CA GLN A 335 -9.05 20.84 -15.96
C GLN A 335 -8.63 22.18 -16.56
N ASP A 336 -7.33 22.48 -16.74
CA ASP A 336 -6.97 23.73 -17.45
C ASP A 336 -7.20 23.53 -18.96
N PRO A 337 -8.21 24.18 -19.57
CA PRO A 337 -8.52 24.00 -20.99
C PRO A 337 -7.43 24.55 -21.91
N ARG A 338 -6.50 25.37 -21.39
CA ARG A 338 -5.46 26.06 -22.17
C ARG A 338 -4.22 25.20 -22.40
N ASN A 339 -4.04 24.15 -21.61
CA ASN A 339 -2.95 23.21 -21.75
C ASN A 339 -3.54 21.89 -22.24
N CYS A 340 -2.80 21.12 -23.05
CA CYS A 340 -3.24 19.78 -23.45
C CYS A 340 -3.05 18.80 -22.29
N GLU A 341 -3.57 19.18 -21.13
CA GLU A 341 -3.44 18.47 -19.88
C GLU A 341 -4.19 17.16 -19.96
N PHE A 342 -3.73 16.24 -19.13
CA PHE A 342 -4.36 14.96 -18.94
C PHE A 342 -5.71 15.22 -18.24
N ASN A 343 -6.77 15.47 -19.00
CA ASN A 343 -8.07 15.85 -18.44
C ASN A 343 -8.80 14.61 -17.94
N LEU A 344 -8.50 14.17 -16.72
CA LEU A 344 -9.23 13.09 -16.08
C LEU A 344 -10.50 13.63 -15.42
N GLU A 345 -11.65 13.27 -16.00
CA GLU A 345 -12.96 13.67 -15.50
C GLU A 345 -13.46 12.68 -14.43
N PHE A 346 -13.98 13.22 -13.32
CA PHE A 346 -14.63 12.45 -12.24
C PHE A 346 -16.03 12.00 -12.65
N THR A 347 -16.09 11.16 -13.68
CA THR A 347 -17.35 10.65 -14.20
C THR A 347 -17.95 9.55 -13.31
N GLY A 348 -17.19 8.95 -12.40
CA GLY A 348 -17.60 7.77 -11.63
C GLY A 348 -17.19 6.48 -12.31
N PHE A 349 -17.95 5.41 -12.07
CA PHE A 349 -17.84 4.13 -12.77
C PHE A 349 -19.20 3.43 -12.84
N GLN A 350 -19.30 2.36 -13.63
CA GLN A 350 -20.50 1.51 -13.66
C GLN A 350 -20.13 0.09 -13.24
N TRP A 351 -20.96 -0.56 -12.42
CA TRP A 351 -20.76 -1.99 -12.10
C TRP A 351 -20.94 -2.88 -13.34
N THR A 352 -21.82 -2.46 -14.24
CA THR A 352 -22.01 -3.06 -15.56
C THR A 352 -22.36 -1.94 -16.53
N PRO A 353 -21.75 -1.87 -17.74
CA PRO A 353 -22.07 -0.86 -18.72
C PRO A 353 -23.58 -0.72 -18.96
N GLY A 354 -24.10 0.50 -18.86
CA GLY A 354 -25.52 0.81 -19.00
C GLY A 354 -26.31 0.86 -17.68
N MET A 355 -25.70 0.47 -16.55
CA MET A 355 -26.30 0.69 -15.23
C MET A 355 -26.13 2.15 -14.77
N ALA A 356 -26.80 2.50 -13.66
CA ALA A 356 -26.57 3.77 -12.99
C ALA A 356 -25.09 3.94 -12.62
N THR A 357 -24.58 5.15 -12.82
CA THR A 357 -23.21 5.52 -12.47
C THR A 357 -23.06 5.57 -10.95
N ALA A 358 -22.05 4.88 -10.43
CA ALA A 358 -21.62 4.95 -9.04
C ALA A 358 -20.51 6.00 -8.88
N ASP A 359 -20.49 6.67 -7.73
CA ASP A 359 -19.46 7.65 -7.35
C ASP A 359 -19.21 8.77 -8.37
N GLU A 360 -20.26 9.19 -9.10
CA GLU A 360 -20.20 10.32 -10.03
C GLU A 360 -19.76 11.60 -9.30
N GLY A 361 -18.80 12.32 -9.89
CA GLY A 361 -18.18 13.49 -9.30
C GLY A 361 -17.16 13.21 -8.18
N GLN A 362 -17.03 11.95 -7.74
CA GLN A 362 -16.14 11.53 -6.65
C GLN A 362 -14.99 10.65 -7.09
N VAL A 363 -15.20 9.80 -8.10
CA VAL A 363 -14.20 8.89 -8.63
C VAL A 363 -13.96 9.16 -10.11
N ALA A 364 -12.70 9.11 -10.52
CA ALA A 364 -12.32 9.01 -11.92
C ALA A 364 -11.47 7.76 -12.10
N GLY A 365 -11.56 7.08 -13.23
CA GLY A 365 -10.71 5.92 -13.45
C GLY A 365 -10.66 5.46 -14.88
N PHE A 366 -9.64 4.69 -15.21
CA PHE A 366 -9.48 4.11 -16.55
C PHE A 366 -8.84 2.72 -16.51
N TRP A 367 -9.07 1.96 -17.57
CA TRP A 367 -8.55 0.61 -17.74
C TRP A 367 -7.05 0.57 -18.07
N CYS A 368 -6.39 -0.48 -17.59
CA CYS A 368 -5.05 -0.88 -18.02
C CYS A 368 -5.07 -2.18 -18.82
N MET A 369 -3.97 -2.41 -19.53
CA MET A 369 -3.81 -3.60 -20.37
C MET A 369 -3.54 -4.87 -19.55
N ASP A 370 -3.00 -4.74 -18.34
CA ASP A 370 -2.61 -5.90 -17.53
C ASP A 370 -3.81 -6.79 -17.26
N ASP A 371 -3.68 -8.03 -17.71
CA ASP A 371 -4.65 -9.09 -17.54
C ASP A 371 -4.03 -10.19 -16.68
N LEU A 372 -4.77 -10.69 -15.69
CA LEU A 372 -4.38 -11.87 -14.92
C LEU A 372 -4.62 -13.17 -15.71
N GLY A 373 -5.08 -13.07 -16.96
CA GLY A 373 -5.13 -14.17 -17.92
C GLY A 373 -6.44 -14.20 -18.73
N PRO A 374 -6.49 -14.97 -19.83
CA PRO A 374 -7.66 -15.02 -20.71
C PRO A 374 -8.93 -15.51 -20.01
N THR A 375 -8.81 -16.31 -18.96
CA THR A 375 -9.92 -16.81 -18.14
C THR A 375 -10.22 -15.94 -16.93
N SER A 376 -9.38 -14.93 -16.64
CA SER A 376 -9.59 -14.01 -15.54
C SER A 376 -10.83 -13.15 -15.80
N THR A 377 -11.68 -13.02 -14.78
CA THR A 377 -12.79 -12.06 -14.78
C THR A 377 -12.35 -10.67 -14.36
N VAL A 378 -11.07 -10.46 -14.03
CA VAL A 378 -10.52 -9.19 -13.54
C VAL A 378 -9.35 -8.71 -14.38
N ALA A 379 -9.14 -7.39 -14.41
CA ALA A 379 -8.04 -6.71 -15.08
C ALA A 379 -7.54 -5.52 -14.26
N GLY A 380 -6.37 -5.01 -14.62
CA GLY A 380 -5.79 -3.81 -14.03
C GLY A 380 -6.60 -2.54 -14.35
N SER A 381 -6.75 -1.66 -13.36
CA SER A 381 -7.32 -0.32 -13.54
C SER A 381 -6.71 0.67 -12.56
N PHE A 382 -6.91 1.95 -12.84
CA PHE A 382 -6.51 3.04 -11.96
C PHE A 382 -7.72 3.85 -11.57
N LEU A 383 -7.86 4.14 -10.28
CA LEU A 383 -8.89 5.01 -9.74
C LEU A 383 -8.26 6.23 -9.06
N PHE A 384 -8.94 7.36 -9.16
CA PHE A 384 -8.59 8.64 -8.56
C PHE A 384 -9.77 9.03 -7.70
N ARG A 385 -9.54 9.23 -6.39
CA ARG A 385 -10.59 9.60 -5.45
C ARG A 385 -10.51 11.06 -5.08
N LYS A 386 -11.62 11.79 -5.22
CA LYS A 386 -11.70 13.22 -4.90
C LYS A 386 -11.52 13.52 -3.42
N ALA A 387 -12.19 12.77 -2.56
CA ALA A 387 -12.17 13.01 -1.11
C ALA A 387 -10.78 12.84 -0.48
N SER A 388 -10.05 11.79 -0.86
CA SER A 388 -8.72 11.48 -0.32
C SER A 388 -7.56 12.04 -1.15
N ARG A 389 -7.84 12.55 -2.36
CA ARG A 389 -6.82 12.90 -3.36
C ARG A 389 -5.86 11.74 -3.67
N ALA A 390 -6.31 10.51 -3.46
CA ALA A 390 -5.52 9.32 -3.66
C ALA A 390 -5.61 8.81 -5.11
N ILE A 391 -4.52 8.21 -5.57
CA ILE A 391 -4.47 7.40 -6.78
C ILE A 391 -4.35 5.94 -6.33
N GLU A 392 -5.34 5.13 -6.66
CA GLU A 392 -5.42 3.71 -6.34
C GLU A 392 -5.13 2.88 -7.60
N ILE A 393 -4.19 1.95 -7.46
CA ILE A 393 -3.89 0.95 -8.49
C ILE A 393 -4.65 -0.31 -8.09
N LEU A 394 -5.61 -0.72 -8.91
CA LEU A 394 -6.44 -1.89 -8.65
C LEU A 394 -6.07 -3.00 -9.64
N PRO A 395 -5.32 -4.03 -9.22
CA PRO A 395 -4.89 -5.11 -10.12
C PRO A 395 -6.03 -6.07 -10.48
N ASN A 396 -7.17 -6.01 -9.78
CA ASN A 396 -8.24 -6.99 -9.81
C ASN A 396 -9.64 -6.38 -9.98
N THR A 397 -9.77 -5.38 -10.85
CA THR A 397 -11.09 -4.79 -11.18
C THR A 397 -11.85 -5.70 -12.13
N GLU A 398 -13.12 -6.00 -11.82
CA GLU A 398 -13.95 -6.88 -12.65
C GLU A 398 -14.07 -6.34 -14.09
N LYS A 399 -13.68 -7.14 -15.08
CA LYS A 399 -13.68 -6.80 -16.51
C LYS A 399 -15.05 -6.35 -17.01
N GLY A 400 -16.12 -6.76 -16.32
CA GLY A 400 -17.51 -6.39 -16.61
C GLY A 400 -17.89 -4.97 -16.15
N MET A 401 -17.09 -4.32 -15.30
CA MET A 401 -17.31 -2.92 -14.91
C MET A 401 -17.13 -1.98 -16.09
N GLY A 402 -17.74 -0.81 -16.03
CA GLY A 402 -17.53 0.28 -16.97
C GLY A 402 -16.59 1.34 -16.38
N LEU A 403 -15.46 1.60 -17.05
CA LEU A 403 -14.53 2.69 -16.75
C LEU A 403 -14.25 3.53 -18.01
N ASN A 404 -13.55 4.66 -17.85
CA ASN A 404 -13.06 5.43 -18.98
C ASN A 404 -11.91 4.68 -19.68
N CYS A 405 -11.58 5.12 -20.90
CA CYS A 405 -10.50 4.53 -21.68
C CYS A 405 -9.44 5.58 -22.01
N ARG A 406 -8.19 5.26 -21.63
CA ARG A 406 -7.00 6.00 -22.01
C ARG A 406 -6.09 5.11 -22.80
N CYS A 407 -5.49 5.66 -23.84
CA CYS A 407 -4.56 4.92 -24.67
C CYS A 407 -3.19 5.58 -24.63
N VAL A 408 -2.17 4.75 -24.83
CA VAL A 408 -0.78 5.14 -24.95
C VAL A 408 -0.19 4.68 -26.27
N LYS A 409 0.83 5.40 -26.72
CA LYS A 409 1.61 5.09 -27.92
C LYS A 409 3.08 5.43 -27.68
N GLU A 410 3.98 4.55 -28.10
CA GLU A 410 5.42 4.82 -28.03
C GLU A 410 5.78 6.05 -28.87
N SER A 411 6.56 6.97 -28.28
CA SER A 411 7.14 8.08 -29.02
C SER A 411 8.23 7.60 -29.98
N LYS A 412 8.58 8.40 -30.99
CA LYS A 412 9.72 8.09 -31.88
C LYS A 412 11.03 7.99 -31.11
N ASP A 413 11.13 8.71 -30.00
CA ASP A 413 12.29 8.72 -29.12
C ASP A 413 12.30 7.57 -28.11
N TYR A 414 11.23 6.77 -28.03
CA TYR A 414 11.12 5.61 -27.14
C TYR A 414 12.32 4.67 -27.28
N LYS A 415 12.71 4.34 -28.52
CA LYS A 415 13.86 3.47 -28.82
C LYS A 415 15.21 4.03 -28.37
N LYS A 416 15.32 5.36 -28.28
CA LYS A 416 16.53 6.08 -27.85
C LYS A 416 16.57 6.29 -26.35
N SER A 417 15.42 6.26 -25.70
CA SER A 417 15.34 6.37 -24.25
C SER A 417 15.92 5.12 -23.59
N SER A 418 16.68 5.32 -22.51
CA SER A 418 17.10 4.23 -21.62
C SER A 418 15.91 3.60 -20.88
N LEU A 419 14.77 4.29 -20.86
CA LEU A 419 13.50 3.87 -20.29
C LEU A 419 12.74 2.95 -21.25
N ARG A 420 13.09 1.65 -21.22
CA ARG A 420 12.30 0.62 -21.87
C ARG A 420 11.34 0.02 -20.85
N PHE A 421 10.04 0.26 -21.04
CA PHE A 421 9.04 -0.48 -20.29
C PHE A 421 9.05 -1.93 -20.73
N THR A 422 8.99 -2.85 -19.76
CA THR A 422 8.65 -4.23 -20.05
C THR A 422 7.28 -4.26 -20.74
N PRO A 423 7.08 -5.05 -21.81
CA PRO A 423 5.76 -5.23 -22.40
C PRO A 423 4.71 -5.57 -21.32
N CYS A 424 3.48 -5.08 -21.47
CA CYS A 424 2.40 -5.42 -20.52
C CYS A 424 2.26 -6.93 -20.42
N VAL A 425 2.01 -7.44 -19.21
CA VAL A 425 1.77 -8.87 -19.00
C VAL A 425 0.45 -9.23 -19.71
N GLY A 426 0.50 -10.27 -20.56
CA GLY A 426 -0.70 -10.75 -21.27
C GLY A 426 -0.94 -10.16 -22.67
N MET A 427 0.02 -9.44 -23.26
CA MET A 427 -0.01 -9.23 -24.72
C MET A 427 0.39 -10.54 -25.44
N PRO A 428 -0.44 -11.06 -26.36
CA PRO A 428 -0.09 -12.21 -27.18
C PRO A 428 1.06 -11.92 -28.16
#